data_AF-A0A349N7S5-F1
#
_entry.id   AF-A0A349N7S5-F1
#
_cell.length_a   1.000
_cell.length_b   1.000
_cell.length_c   1.000
_cell.angle_alpha   90.00
_cell.angle_beta   90.00
_cell.angle_gamma   90.00
#
_symmetry.space_group_name_H-M   'P 1'
#
loop_
_entity.id
_entity.type
_entity.pdbx_description
1 polymer ?
#
loop_
_entity_poly.entity_id
_entity_poly.type
_entity_poly.pdbx_seq_one_letter_code
_entity_poly.pdbx_strand_id
1 'polypeptide(L)'
;MVTDFKGKPPFKRTIERVPAIEIAQVEIADSEAVDMVEVKKIEFRGKPPFKRSKELVPVIDIMQLELEPEAPTKKSSRKKFGGRPPFTR
;
A
#
# COMPACT_ATOMS: atom_id res chain seq x y z
N MET A 1 36.88 -17.08 -7.03
CA MET A 1 37.79 -17.99 -7.76
C MET A 1 38.04 -17.38 -9.12
N VAL A 2 39.27 -17.00 -9.42
CA VAL A 2 39.63 -16.34 -10.69
C VAL A 2 40.47 -17.32 -11.50
N THR A 3 40.20 -17.41 -12.81
CA THR A 3 40.86 -18.37 -13.70
C THR A 3 41.68 -17.64 -14.75
N ASP A 4 42.97 -17.95 -14.85
CA ASP A 4 43.88 -17.28 -15.77
C ASP A 4 43.89 -18.00 -17.12
N PHE A 5 43.31 -17.38 -18.15
CA PHE A 5 43.15 -17.96 -19.49
C PHE A 5 44.40 -17.87 -20.39
N LYS A 6 45.59 -17.68 -19.81
CA LYS A 6 46.83 -17.61 -20.58
C LYS A 6 47.39 -19.02 -20.83
N GLY A 7 47.65 -19.36 -22.10
CA GLY A 7 48.27 -20.63 -22.50
C GLY A 7 47.32 -21.67 -23.09
N LYS A 8 47.79 -22.91 -23.27
CA LYS A 8 46.94 -24.04 -23.69
C LYS A 8 46.28 -24.68 -22.46
N PRO A 9 45.02 -25.15 -22.55
CA PRO A 9 44.33 -25.80 -21.43
C PRO A 9 45.10 -26.99 -20.86
N PRO A 10 44.90 -27.36 -19.57
CA PRO A 10 43.96 -26.78 -18.61
C PRO A 10 44.53 -25.56 -17.84
N PHE A 11 43.70 -24.53 -17.71
CA PHE A 11 44.10 -23.27 -17.08
C PHE A 11 44.27 -23.40 -15.56
N LYS A 12 45.26 -22.65 -15.03
CA LYS A 12 45.47 -22.53 -13.59
C LYS A 12 44.37 -21.67 -12.98
N ARG A 13 43.93 -22.03 -11.78
CA ARG A 13 42.92 -21.31 -11.00
C ARG A 13 43.51 -20.93 -9.65
N THR A 14 43.31 -19.68 -9.24
CA THR A 14 43.73 -19.19 -7.92
C THR A 14 42.50 -18.86 -7.07
N ILE A 15 42.62 -19.14 -5.76
CA ILE A 15 41.59 -18.82 -4.77
C ILE A 15 42.22 -17.80 -3.82
N GLU A 16 41.84 -16.55 -3.98
CA GLU A 16 42.22 -15.49 -3.05
C GLU A 16 41.21 -15.43 -1.90
N ARG A 17 41.71 -15.32 -0.67
CA ARG A 17 40.89 -15.18 0.52
C ARG A 17 40.78 -13.69 0.84
N VAL A 18 39.59 -13.14 0.64
CA VAL A 18 39.26 -11.76 1.03
C VAL A 18 38.86 -11.78 2.50
N PRO A 19 39.34 -10.83 3.33
CA PRO A 19 38.90 -10.73 4.72
C PRO A 19 37.39 -10.46 4.76
N ALA A 20 36.68 -11.26 5.55
CA ALA A 20 35.25 -11.05 5.78
C ALA A 20 35.09 -9.77 6.60
N ILE A 21 34.48 -8.74 6.01
CA ILE A 21 34.03 -7.57 6.73
C ILE A 21 32.68 -7.96 7.36
N GLU A 22 32.63 -8.04 8.68
CA GLU A 22 31.39 -8.28 9.42
C GLU A 22 30.52 -7.02 9.33
N ILE A 23 29.55 -7.03 8.41
CA ILE A 23 28.52 -5.99 8.36
C ILE A 23 27.51 -6.33 9.45
N ALA A 24 27.63 -5.67 10.59
CA ALA A 24 26.64 -5.75 11.67
C ALA A 24 25.27 -5.28 11.14
N GLN A 25 24.42 -6.22 10.74
CA GLN A 25 22.98 -5.98 10.54
C GLN A 25 22.32 -6.01 11.92
N VAL A 26 22.42 -4.91 12.64
CA VAL A 26 21.68 -4.65 13.88
C VAL A 26 21.17 -3.23 13.69
N GLU A 27 20.01 -3.04 13.07
CA GLU A 27 18.73 -2.99 13.78
C GLU A 27 17.59 -3.55 12.88
N ILE A 28 17.14 -4.75 13.18
CA ILE A 28 15.75 -5.18 12.94
C ILE A 28 15.19 -5.40 14.33
N ALA A 29 14.76 -4.32 14.98
CA ALA A 29 14.08 -4.40 16.26
C ALA A 29 12.71 -3.73 16.10
N ASP A 30 11.69 -4.58 16.09
CA ASP A 30 10.31 -4.31 16.46
C ASP A 30 9.49 -3.39 15.55
N SER A 31 9.26 -3.83 14.32
CA SER A 31 8.01 -3.50 13.64
C SER A 31 7.20 -4.78 13.50
N GLU A 32 6.11 -4.87 14.26
CA GLU A 32 5.02 -5.81 14.02
C GLU A 32 4.75 -5.86 12.51
N ALA A 33 4.53 -7.05 11.95
CA ALA A 33 4.22 -7.19 10.53
C ALA A 33 2.85 -6.53 10.27
N VAL A 34 2.86 -5.23 9.93
CA VAL A 34 1.65 -4.48 9.61
C VAL A 34 1.21 -4.90 8.22
N ASP A 35 0.06 -5.57 8.12
CA ASP A 35 -0.54 -5.93 6.85
C ASP A 35 -0.77 -4.66 6.01
N MET A 36 -0.26 -4.65 4.78
CA MET A 36 -0.37 -3.53 3.85
C MET A 36 -1.27 -3.89 2.66
N VAL A 37 -2.15 -2.97 2.27
CA VAL A 37 -3.07 -3.15 1.13
C VAL A 37 -2.80 -2.10 0.06
N GLU A 38 -2.75 -2.54 -1.21
CA GLU A 38 -2.70 -1.64 -2.37
C GLU A 38 -4.05 -0.94 -2.58
N VAL A 39 -4.09 0.37 -2.40
CA VAL A 39 -5.25 1.21 -2.68
C VAL A 39 -5.01 2.02 -3.95
N LYS A 40 -5.99 2.03 -4.85
CA LYS A 40 -5.97 2.89 -6.05
C LYS A 40 -6.49 4.28 -5.68
N LYS A 41 -5.65 5.30 -5.87
CA LYS A 41 -6.03 6.71 -5.68
C LYS A 41 -6.24 7.39 -7.04
N ILE A 42 -7.20 8.29 -7.10
CA ILE A 42 -7.52 9.08 -8.30
C ILE A 42 -7.39 10.56 -7.94
N GLU A 43 -6.58 11.30 -8.68
CA GLU A 43 -6.38 12.74 -8.49
C GLU A 43 -7.41 13.53 -9.29
N PHE A 44 -8.48 13.98 -8.63
CA PHE A 44 -9.57 14.76 -9.22
C PHE A 44 -9.22 16.25 -9.43
N ARG A 45 -8.11 16.53 -10.12
CA ARG A 45 -7.71 17.89 -10.51
C ARG A 45 -7.69 18.04 -12.03
N GLY A 46 -8.21 19.15 -12.54
CA GLY A 46 -8.24 19.49 -13.98
C GLY A 46 -9.47 18.94 -14.72
N LYS A 47 -9.41 18.96 -16.05
CA LYS A 47 -10.42 18.32 -16.92
C LYS A 47 -10.12 16.82 -17.04
N PRO A 48 -11.14 15.95 -17.15
CA PRO A 48 -10.94 14.52 -17.38
C PRO A 48 -10.08 14.24 -18.63
N PRO A 49 -9.34 13.12 -18.67
CA PRO A 49 -9.29 12.02 -17.69
C PRO A 49 -8.30 12.28 -16.52
N PHE A 50 -8.69 11.86 -15.32
CA PHE A 50 -7.92 12.07 -14.09
C PHE A 50 -6.73 11.11 -13.96
N LYS A 51 -5.65 11.59 -13.32
CA LYS A 51 -4.48 10.78 -12.98
C LYS A 51 -4.85 9.72 -11.94
N ARG A 52 -4.24 8.55 -12.06
CA ARG A 52 -4.45 7.40 -11.16
C ARG A 52 -3.11 6.91 -10.65
N SER A 53 -3.01 6.65 -9.35
CA SER A 53 -1.82 6.10 -8.68
C SER A 53 -2.21 4.95 -7.76
N LYS A 54 -1.22 4.16 -7.35
CA LYS A 54 -1.36 3.11 -6.33
C LYS A 54 -0.55 3.50 -5.11
N GLU A 55 -1.10 3.25 -3.94
CA GLU A 55 -0.41 3.49 -2.66
C GLU A 55 -0.64 2.31 -1.71
N LEU A 56 0.39 1.96 -0.95
CA LEU A 56 0.32 0.95 0.10
C LEU A 56 -0.15 1.62 1.39
N VAL A 57 -1.26 1.17 1.94
CA VAL A 57 -1.87 1.69 3.18
C VAL A 57 -1.92 0.57 4.21
N PRO A 58 -1.52 0.82 5.48
CA PRO A 58 -1.62 -0.18 6.53
C PRO A 58 -3.08 -0.52 6.86
N VAL A 59 -3.36 -1.79 7.14
CA VAL A 59 -4.66 -2.28 7.60
C VAL A 59 -4.78 -2.06 9.10
N ILE A 60 -5.91 -1.50 9.54
CA ILE A 60 -6.23 -1.31 10.96
C ILE A 60 -7.58 -2.00 11.19
N ASP A 61 -7.60 -2.99 12.08
CA ASP A 61 -8.84 -3.68 12.47
C ASP A 61 -9.68 -2.81 13.41
N ILE A 62 -10.89 -2.45 12.97
CA ILE A 62 -11.82 -1.67 13.78
C ILE A 62 -12.75 -2.66 14.48
N MET A 63 -12.55 -2.83 15.79
CA MET A 63 -13.46 -3.61 16.62
C MET A 63 -14.82 -2.88 16.68
N GLN A 64 -15.87 -3.47 16.10
CA GLN A 64 -17.20 -2.90 16.10
C GLN A 64 -17.81 -3.09 17.50
N LEU A 65 -17.78 -2.04 18.31
CA LEU A 65 -18.58 -1.96 19.53
C LEU A 65 -20.04 -1.73 19.11
N GLU A 66 -20.89 -2.73 19.31
CA GLU A 66 -22.34 -2.57 19.20
C GLU A 66 -22.81 -1.59 20.28
N LEU A 67 -22.90 -0.31 19.92
CA LEU A 67 -23.63 0.67 20.68
C LEU A 67 -25.12 0.36 20.49
N GLU A 68 -25.72 -0.24 21.51
CA GLU A 68 -27.17 -0.35 21.62
C GLU A 68 -27.79 1.04 21.39
N PRO A 69 -28.74 1.19 20.44
CA PRO A 69 -29.37 2.48 20.21
C PRO A 69 -30.33 2.79 21.37
N GLU A 70 -29.83 3.53 22.35
CA GLU A 70 -30.67 4.27 23.29
C GLU A 70 -31.49 5.32 22.50
N ALA A 71 -32.76 4.94 22.27
CA ALA A 71 -33.93 5.76 21.94
C ALA A 71 -33.94 6.60 20.64
N PRO A 72 -35.05 6.55 19.86
CA PRO A 72 -35.19 7.33 18.64
C PRO A 72 -35.47 8.81 18.93
N THR A 73 -34.48 9.68 18.76
CA THR A 73 -34.72 11.12 18.73
C THR A 73 -35.27 11.55 17.36
N LYS A 74 -36.61 11.65 17.32
CA LYS A 74 -37.47 12.48 16.45
C LYS A 74 -37.00 12.68 15.00
N LYS A 75 -37.64 11.93 14.09
CA LYS A 75 -37.63 12.08 12.64
C LYS A 75 -37.82 13.55 12.22
N SER A 76 -36.84 14.14 11.54
CA SER A 76 -37.05 15.40 10.82
C SER A 76 -37.98 15.12 9.62
N SER A 77 -39.14 15.78 9.59
CA SER A 77 -40.08 15.62 8.49
C SER A 77 -39.49 16.27 7.24
N ARG A 78 -38.88 15.49 6.34
CA ARG A 78 -38.61 15.93 4.97
C ARG A 78 -39.96 16.16 4.30
N LYS A 79 -40.37 17.42 4.12
CA LYS A 79 -41.51 17.77 3.27
C LYS A 79 -41.23 17.22 1.86
N LYS A 80 -42.05 16.25 1.41
CA LYS A 80 -41.97 15.74 0.04
C LYS A 80 -42.40 16.86 -0.91
N PHE A 81 -41.53 17.22 -1.86
CA PHE A 81 -41.85 18.17 -2.91
C PHE A 81 -42.96 17.59 -3.79
N GLY A 82 -44.18 18.14 -3.67
CA GLY A 82 -45.39 17.67 -4.36
C GLY A 82 -45.69 18.39 -5.67
N GLY A 83 -44.66 18.92 -6.35
CA GLY A 83 -44.80 19.63 -7.61
C GLY A 83 -44.49 18.75 -8.81
N ARG A 84 -45.18 18.98 -9.94
CA ARG A 84 -44.79 18.42 -11.24
C ARG A 84 -43.38 18.93 -11.61
N PRO A 85 -42.51 18.07 -12.16
CA PRO A 85 -41.15 18.45 -12.52
C PRO A 85 -41.13 19.56 -13.59
N PRO A 86 -40.17 20.51 -13.53
CA PRO A 86 -40.17 21.75 -14.31
C PRO A 86 -39.64 21.56 -15.74
N PHE A 87 -39.91 20.43 -16.36
CA PHE A 87 -39.68 20.25 -17.79
C PHE A 87 -40.96 19.71 -18.42
N THR A 88 -41.50 20.51 -19.34
CA THR A 88 -42.59 20.13 -20.24
C THR A 88 -42.16 18.90 -21.04
N ARG A 89 -43.01 17.87 -21.03
CA ARG A 89 -42.81 16.62 -21.77
C ARG A 89 -43.17 16.79 -23.24
#